data_AF-A0A3D4B5A7-F1
#
_entry.id   AF-A0A3D4B5A7-F1
#
_cell.length_a   1.000
_cell.length_b   1.000
_cell.length_c   1.000
_cell.angle_alpha   90.00
_cell.angle_beta   90.00
_cell.angle_gamma   90.00
#
_symmetry.space_group_name_H-M   'P 1'
#
loop_
_entity.id
_entity.type
_entity.pdbx_description
1 polymer ?
#
loop_
_entity_poly.entity_id
_entity_poly.type
_entity_poly.pdbx_seq_one_letter_code
_entity_poly.pdbx_strand_id
1 'polypeptide(L)'
;MLTEEVHTDDWAIMADIASTDNVIWYPQGMTEKRGLYYHHPRSQAYHDNELRVRMAQAEEKFKQHGIPIGHTFYPSYGEYGRNAVPMIMGAEVRYSLSPFLPNEAQLADHIHWEPGPYGHPGFILDDLFGFPGLFVTRADPEPYELIQNRRFRITKPSAVPGRNLLEPGLRPPRTMNIVDKIISSAKMGLDARFYGGIMLKEQDIISLAPGEWEVILDRIDSFVSDTGAIKMAQDAVGAYARSKVQAHLAHASYEKDADELHVAFTGSSTVPLHLQIFDDSCRERALAFDTFEERLEESIQLGEWLSQ
;
A
#
# COMPACT_ATOMS: atom_id res chain seq x y z
N MET A 1 -7.28 2.02 -16.58
CA MET A 1 -8.01 2.55 -17.76
C MET A 1 -8.67 1.37 -18.46
N LEU A 2 -9.98 1.38 -18.73
CA LEU A 2 -10.69 0.15 -19.12
C LEU A 2 -11.51 0.21 -20.40
N THR A 3 -11.83 1.36 -21.01
CA THR A 3 -12.89 1.36 -22.05
C THR A 3 -12.64 1.94 -23.42
N GLU A 4 -11.48 2.47 -23.82
CA GLU A 4 -11.33 2.90 -25.24
C GLU A 4 -9.91 2.92 -25.81
N GLU A 5 -8.86 2.81 -24.98
CA GLU A 5 -7.45 2.99 -25.41
C GLU A 5 -6.53 1.79 -25.09
N VAL A 6 -7.06 0.71 -24.52
CA VAL A 6 -6.26 -0.49 -24.21
C VAL A 6 -6.32 -1.41 -25.42
N HIS A 7 -5.20 -1.56 -26.12
CA HIS A 7 -5.10 -2.45 -27.28
C HIS A 7 -5.24 -3.91 -26.83
N THR A 8 -5.70 -4.79 -27.72
CA THR A 8 -5.83 -6.23 -27.40
C THR A 8 -4.51 -6.84 -26.92
N ASP A 9 -3.39 -6.35 -27.45
CA ASP A 9 -2.05 -6.76 -27.05
C ASP A 9 -1.71 -6.37 -25.60
N ASP A 10 -2.24 -5.23 -25.11
CA ASP A 10 -2.01 -4.78 -23.73
C ASP A 10 -2.70 -5.71 -22.72
N TRP A 11 -3.89 -6.22 -23.03
CA TRP A 11 -4.57 -7.20 -22.18
C TRP A 11 -3.81 -8.52 -22.07
N ALA A 12 -3.19 -8.97 -23.17
CA ALA A 12 -2.35 -10.15 -23.16
C ALA A 12 -1.09 -9.93 -22.30
N ILE A 13 -0.45 -8.76 -22.40
CA ILE A 13 0.69 -8.37 -21.57
C ILE A 13 0.29 -8.33 -20.09
N MET A 14 -0.86 -7.72 -19.77
CA MET A 14 -1.35 -7.67 -18.38
C MET A 14 -1.61 -9.07 -17.82
N ALA A 15 -2.19 -9.97 -18.61
CA ALA A 15 -2.44 -11.35 -18.21
C ALA A 15 -1.14 -12.14 -18.01
N ASP A 16 -0.14 -11.95 -18.89
CA ASP A 16 1.19 -12.55 -18.74
C ASP A 16 1.87 -12.07 -17.45
N ILE A 17 1.84 -10.76 -17.18
CA ILE A 17 2.38 -10.19 -15.94
C ILE A 17 1.61 -10.70 -14.70
N ALA A 18 0.29 -10.82 -14.80
CA ALA A 18 -0.56 -11.33 -13.70
C ALA A 18 -0.29 -12.81 -13.38
N SER A 19 0.34 -13.57 -14.30
CA SER A 19 0.77 -14.94 -14.05
C SER A 19 2.00 -15.02 -13.13
N THR A 20 2.64 -13.88 -12.86
CA THR A 20 3.70 -13.79 -11.85
C THR A 20 3.08 -13.58 -10.47
N ASP A 21 3.57 -14.29 -9.44
CA ASP A 21 3.00 -14.23 -8.07
C ASP A 21 3.13 -12.85 -7.37
N ASN A 22 3.82 -11.89 -8.00
CA ASN A 22 4.20 -10.62 -7.39
C ASN A 22 3.50 -9.39 -7.99
N VAL A 23 2.61 -9.55 -8.98
CA VAL A 23 1.87 -8.43 -9.56
C VAL A 23 0.38 -8.67 -9.47
N ILE A 24 -0.32 -7.69 -8.91
CA ILE A 24 -1.77 -7.67 -8.84
C ILE A 24 -2.31 -6.47 -9.62
N TRP A 25 -3.46 -6.65 -10.22
CA TRP A 25 -4.16 -5.58 -10.93
C TRP A 25 -5.42 -5.18 -10.18
N TYR A 26 -5.71 -3.89 -10.17
CA TYR A 26 -6.95 -3.36 -9.61
C TYR A 26 -7.53 -2.29 -10.54
N PRO A 27 -8.86 -2.29 -10.75
CA PRO A 27 -9.49 -1.33 -11.64
C PRO A 27 -9.59 0.05 -10.99
N GLN A 28 -8.87 1.03 -11.54
CA GLN A 28 -8.87 2.42 -11.02
C GLN A 28 -9.92 3.34 -11.67
N GLY A 29 -10.25 3.07 -12.93
CA GLY A 29 -11.07 3.96 -13.76
C GLY A 29 -11.39 3.37 -15.13
N MET A 30 -12.50 3.82 -15.70
CA MET A 30 -12.97 3.41 -17.03
C MET A 30 -12.22 4.18 -18.13
N THR A 31 -11.99 5.47 -17.90
CA THR A 31 -11.17 6.37 -18.74
C THR A 31 -10.45 7.37 -17.84
N GLU A 32 -9.53 8.18 -18.37
CA GLU A 32 -8.68 9.10 -17.59
C GLU A 32 -9.55 10.14 -16.89
N LYS A 33 -10.65 10.50 -17.56
CA LYS A 33 -11.65 11.47 -17.09
C LYS A 33 -12.81 10.81 -16.36
N ARG A 34 -12.87 9.49 -16.26
CA ARG A 34 -13.97 8.75 -15.62
C ARG A 34 -13.39 7.70 -14.67
N GLY A 35 -13.16 8.13 -13.43
CA GLY A 35 -12.86 7.25 -12.32
C GLY A 35 -13.95 6.20 -12.14
N LEU A 36 -13.60 5.07 -11.54
CA LEU A 36 -14.54 3.98 -11.32
C LEU A 36 -15.58 4.36 -10.26
N TYR A 37 -15.13 5.06 -9.21
CA TYR A 37 -15.90 5.31 -8.00
C TYR A 37 -16.40 6.76 -7.84
N TYR A 38 -15.97 7.65 -8.73
CA TYR A 38 -16.28 9.07 -8.67
C TYR A 38 -16.37 9.71 -10.04
N HIS A 39 -17.31 10.65 -10.20
CA HIS A 39 -17.52 11.36 -11.45
C HIS A 39 -16.70 12.67 -11.46
N HIS A 40 -15.40 12.60 -11.74
CA HIS A 40 -14.52 13.79 -11.71
C HIS A 40 -15.07 15.01 -12.48
N PRO A 41 -15.61 14.89 -13.72
CA PRO A 41 -16.13 16.06 -14.45
C PRO A 41 -17.35 16.74 -13.83
N ARG A 42 -18.08 16.06 -12.93
CA ARG A 42 -19.23 16.61 -12.21
C ARG A 42 -18.89 16.86 -10.73
N SER A 43 -17.66 16.55 -10.30
CA SER A 43 -17.21 16.62 -8.91
C SER A 43 -18.24 16.05 -7.93
N GLN A 44 -18.74 14.84 -8.23
CA GLN A 44 -19.73 14.16 -7.39
C GLN A 44 -19.59 12.64 -7.44
N ALA A 45 -20.10 11.97 -6.42
CA ALA A 45 -20.27 10.52 -6.40
C ALA A 45 -21.27 10.06 -7.47
N TYR A 46 -21.09 8.84 -7.98
CA TYR A 46 -22.09 8.17 -8.82
C TYR A 46 -23.33 7.81 -8.01
N HIS A 47 -24.50 7.77 -8.65
CA HIS A 47 -25.67 7.13 -8.07
C HIS A 47 -25.48 5.61 -8.02
N ASP A 48 -26.12 4.93 -7.07
CA ASP A 48 -25.93 3.49 -6.79
C ASP A 48 -26.06 2.60 -8.04
N ASN A 49 -27.07 2.85 -8.87
CA ASN A 49 -27.28 2.05 -10.08
C ASN A 49 -26.16 2.26 -11.11
N GLU A 50 -25.68 3.50 -11.28
CA GLU A 50 -24.57 3.78 -12.19
C GLU A 50 -23.27 3.15 -11.67
N LEU A 51 -23.00 3.27 -10.37
CA LEU A 51 -21.82 2.68 -9.75
C LEU A 51 -21.80 1.15 -9.89
N ARG A 52 -22.93 0.49 -9.60
CA ARG A 52 -23.06 -0.97 -9.72
C ARG A 52 -22.79 -1.45 -11.15
N VAL A 53 -23.37 -0.77 -12.15
CA VAL A 53 -23.14 -1.11 -13.56
C VAL A 53 -21.66 -0.95 -13.92
N ARG A 54 -21.01 0.12 -13.46
CA ARG A 54 -19.59 0.35 -13.74
C ARG A 54 -18.66 -0.67 -13.09
N MET A 55 -18.89 -1.02 -11.83
CA MET A 55 -18.10 -2.04 -11.14
C MET A 55 -18.25 -3.40 -11.83
N ALA A 56 -19.48 -3.80 -12.17
CA ALA A 56 -19.75 -5.04 -12.91
C ALA A 56 -19.09 -5.05 -14.30
N GLN A 57 -19.07 -3.91 -15.01
CA GLN A 57 -18.37 -3.79 -16.29
C GLN A 57 -16.86 -3.92 -16.16
N ALA A 58 -16.26 -3.38 -15.09
CA ALA A 58 -14.85 -3.54 -14.81
C ALA A 58 -14.51 -5.01 -14.50
N GLU A 59 -15.27 -5.63 -13.59
CA GLU A 59 -15.12 -7.04 -13.22
C GLU A 59 -15.23 -7.97 -14.43
N GLU A 60 -16.25 -7.78 -15.26
CA GLU A 60 -16.48 -8.61 -16.44
C GLU A 60 -15.34 -8.48 -17.46
N LYS A 61 -14.75 -7.29 -17.63
CA LYS A 61 -13.58 -7.11 -18.52
C LYS A 61 -12.36 -7.88 -18.03
N PHE A 62 -12.01 -7.74 -16.75
CA PHE A 62 -10.90 -8.49 -16.15
C PHE A 62 -11.12 -10.00 -16.29
N LYS A 63 -12.34 -10.46 -16.02
CA LYS A 63 -12.73 -11.86 -16.17
C LYS A 63 -12.60 -12.37 -17.60
N GLN A 64 -13.04 -11.60 -18.60
CA GLN A 64 -12.93 -11.97 -20.02
C GLN A 64 -11.48 -12.19 -20.47
N HIS A 65 -10.54 -11.49 -19.83
CA HIS A 65 -9.11 -11.60 -20.11
C HIS A 65 -8.36 -12.54 -19.14
N GLY A 66 -9.05 -13.22 -18.23
CA GLY A 66 -8.44 -14.14 -17.27
C GLY A 66 -7.54 -13.47 -16.24
N ILE A 67 -7.75 -12.17 -15.98
CA ILE A 67 -6.91 -11.39 -15.05
C ILE A 67 -7.59 -11.35 -13.68
N PRO A 68 -6.97 -11.88 -12.61
CA PRO A 68 -7.51 -11.75 -11.27
C PRO A 68 -7.48 -10.29 -10.80
N ILE A 69 -8.53 -9.86 -10.12
CA ILE A 69 -8.60 -8.53 -9.49
C ILE A 69 -8.10 -8.67 -8.05
N GLY A 70 -7.17 -7.80 -7.66
CA GLY A 70 -6.67 -7.74 -6.30
C GLY A 70 -7.70 -7.24 -5.28
N HIS A 71 -7.41 -7.47 -4.00
CA HIS A 71 -8.22 -7.11 -2.85
C HIS A 71 -7.93 -5.70 -2.32
N THR A 72 -7.13 -4.91 -3.06
CA THR A 72 -6.79 -3.53 -2.73
C THR A 72 -7.55 -2.54 -3.60
N PHE A 73 -8.15 -1.55 -2.94
CA PHE A 73 -8.82 -0.41 -3.54
C PHE A 73 -7.92 0.81 -3.55
N TYR A 74 -7.77 1.42 -4.73
CA TYR A 74 -7.14 2.72 -4.88
C TYR A 74 -7.96 3.59 -5.83
N PRO A 75 -8.76 4.54 -5.33
CA PRO A 75 -9.56 5.40 -6.16
C PRO A 75 -8.67 6.44 -6.85
N SER A 76 -9.02 6.77 -8.10
CA SER A 76 -8.37 7.87 -8.83
C SER A 76 -8.44 9.15 -8.01
N TYR A 77 -7.30 9.80 -7.79
CA TYR A 77 -7.15 11.02 -6.97
C TYR A 77 -7.59 10.87 -5.50
N GLY A 78 -7.80 9.65 -5.00
CA GLY A 78 -8.32 9.44 -3.66
C GLY A 78 -9.85 9.64 -3.54
N GLU A 79 -10.55 9.92 -4.65
CA GLU A 79 -11.94 10.40 -4.64
C GLU A 79 -12.94 9.25 -4.89
N TYR A 80 -13.94 9.13 -4.03
CA TYR A 80 -14.99 8.11 -4.12
C TYR A 80 -16.22 8.49 -3.31
N GLY A 81 -17.37 7.95 -3.70
CA GLY A 81 -18.63 8.17 -2.99
C GLY A 81 -18.78 7.33 -1.73
N ARG A 82 -19.50 7.84 -0.71
CA ARG A 82 -19.87 7.06 0.48
C ARG A 82 -20.63 5.78 0.16
N ASN A 83 -21.50 5.84 -0.86
CA ASN A 83 -22.26 4.70 -1.36
C ASN A 83 -21.38 3.63 -2.04
N ALA A 84 -20.13 3.94 -2.39
CA ALA A 84 -19.21 2.97 -2.95
C ALA A 84 -18.67 1.99 -1.92
N VAL A 85 -18.54 2.40 -0.65
CA VAL A 85 -17.87 1.58 0.37
C VAL A 85 -18.52 0.21 0.55
N PRO A 86 -19.85 0.07 0.71
CA PRO A 86 -20.48 -1.25 0.83
C PRO A 86 -20.29 -2.13 -0.41
N MET A 87 -20.27 -1.53 -1.61
CA MET A 87 -20.08 -2.25 -2.86
C MET A 87 -18.64 -2.74 -3.01
N ILE A 88 -17.66 -1.89 -2.67
CA ILE A 88 -16.24 -2.22 -2.63
C ILE A 88 -15.99 -3.40 -1.69
N MET A 89 -16.48 -3.32 -0.45
CA MET A 89 -16.31 -4.40 0.54
C MET A 89 -17.01 -5.71 0.12
N GLY A 90 -18.15 -5.60 -0.57
CA GLY A 90 -18.88 -6.73 -1.13
C GLY A 90 -18.16 -7.42 -2.29
N ALA A 91 -17.34 -6.70 -3.06
CA ALA A 91 -16.49 -7.22 -4.13
C ALA A 91 -15.16 -7.80 -3.61
N GLU A 92 -15.15 -8.32 -2.38
CA GLU A 92 -13.99 -8.93 -1.71
C GLU A 92 -12.77 -8.03 -1.52
N VAL A 93 -12.90 -6.71 -1.75
CA VAL A 93 -11.85 -5.76 -1.38
C VAL A 93 -11.74 -5.71 0.15
N ARG A 94 -10.51 -5.71 0.64
CA ARG A 94 -10.15 -5.68 2.06
C ARG A 94 -9.26 -4.51 2.41
N TYR A 95 -8.51 -3.98 1.45
CA TYR A 95 -7.50 -2.96 1.68
C TYR A 95 -7.78 -1.68 0.91
N SER A 96 -7.35 -0.53 1.44
CA SER A 96 -7.39 0.76 0.78
C SER A 96 -6.02 1.40 0.77
N LEU A 97 -5.63 2.03 -0.35
CA LEU A 97 -4.47 2.92 -0.42
C LEU A 97 -4.85 4.40 -0.22
N SER A 98 -6.15 4.72 -0.18
CA SER A 98 -6.63 6.11 -0.01
C SER A 98 -6.61 6.51 1.46
N PRO A 99 -6.02 7.67 1.82
CA PRO A 99 -6.09 8.22 3.16
C PRO A 99 -7.35 9.07 3.41
N PHE A 100 -8.13 9.36 2.36
CA PHE A 100 -9.29 10.25 2.42
C PHE A 100 -10.56 9.51 2.79
N LEU A 101 -11.48 10.21 3.44
CA LEU A 101 -12.81 9.66 3.70
C LEU A 101 -13.70 9.79 2.46
N PRO A 102 -14.78 8.98 2.36
CA PRO A 102 -15.68 9.07 1.22
C PRO A 102 -16.32 10.46 1.11
N ASN A 103 -16.59 10.89 -0.13
CA ASN A 103 -17.08 12.21 -0.51
C ASN A 103 -16.09 13.37 -0.27
N GLU A 104 -14.81 13.10 0.00
CA GLU A 104 -13.77 14.13 0.01
C GLU A 104 -13.13 14.24 -1.38
N ALA A 105 -13.04 15.46 -1.90
CA ALA A 105 -12.29 15.75 -3.11
C ALA A 105 -10.80 15.91 -2.78
N GLN A 106 -9.89 15.59 -3.71
CA GLN A 106 -8.45 15.52 -3.47
C GLN A 106 -7.83 16.82 -2.91
N LEU A 107 -8.36 17.97 -3.35
CA LEU A 107 -7.84 19.29 -2.98
C LEU A 107 -8.66 19.96 -1.87
N ALA A 108 -9.59 19.23 -1.25
CA ALA A 108 -10.42 19.75 -0.17
C ALA A 108 -9.70 19.64 1.19
N ASP A 109 -10.37 20.14 2.23
CA ASP A 109 -9.96 19.88 3.60
C ASP A 109 -10.48 18.50 4.03
N HIS A 110 -9.55 17.61 4.31
CA HIS A 110 -9.81 16.24 4.73
C HIS A 110 -9.96 16.14 6.24
N ILE A 111 -10.77 15.20 6.70
CA ILE A 111 -10.85 14.87 8.12
C ILE A 111 -9.55 14.16 8.55
N HIS A 112 -8.89 14.71 9.55
CA HIS A 112 -7.76 14.07 10.22
C HIS A 112 -8.27 13.15 11.33
N TRP A 113 -8.55 11.91 10.97
CA TRP A 113 -9.06 10.90 11.89
C TRP A 113 -8.00 10.27 12.80
N GLU A 114 -6.76 10.80 12.77
CA GLU A 114 -5.61 10.34 13.57
C GLU A 114 -5.28 8.85 13.32
N PRO A 115 -5.01 8.47 12.06
CA PRO A 115 -4.76 7.08 11.71
C PRO A 115 -3.59 6.46 12.47
N GLY A 116 -3.77 5.23 12.94
CA GLY A 116 -2.66 4.43 13.45
C GLY A 116 -1.61 4.11 12.38
N PRO A 117 -0.35 3.85 12.77
CA PRO A 117 0.16 3.88 14.15
C PRO A 117 0.72 5.26 14.57
N TYR A 118 0.99 6.18 13.63
CA TYR A 118 1.73 7.42 13.92
C TYR A 118 0.88 8.68 13.94
N GLY A 119 -0.43 8.59 13.69
CA GLY A 119 -1.29 9.75 13.50
C GLY A 119 -0.96 10.54 12.23
N HIS A 120 -0.35 9.90 11.22
CA HIS A 120 0.14 10.55 10.01
C HIS A 120 -0.60 10.04 8.75
N PRO A 121 -1.20 10.92 7.92
CA PRO A 121 -2.04 10.49 6.79
C PRO A 121 -1.26 9.81 5.65
N GLY A 122 0.06 9.89 5.67
CA GLY A 122 0.95 9.16 4.74
C GLY A 122 1.43 7.79 5.21
N PHE A 123 1.26 7.45 6.49
CA PHE A 123 1.71 6.18 7.07
C PHE A 123 0.58 5.57 7.90
N ILE A 124 -0.27 4.78 7.24
CA ILE A 124 -1.52 4.27 7.81
C ILE A 124 -1.52 2.74 7.79
N LEU A 125 -1.75 2.13 8.96
CA LEU A 125 -2.14 0.72 9.13
C LEU A 125 -3.33 0.69 10.08
N ASP A 126 -4.51 1.01 9.57
CA ASP A 126 -5.68 1.17 10.42
C ASP A 126 -6.97 1.06 9.59
N ASP A 127 -8.09 0.73 10.23
CA ASP A 127 -9.39 0.69 9.56
C ASP A 127 -9.82 2.10 9.14
N LEU A 128 -10.43 2.21 7.96
CA LEU A 128 -10.97 3.48 7.48
C LEU A 128 -12.02 4.00 8.48
N PHE A 129 -11.84 5.24 8.95
CA PHE A 129 -12.73 5.83 9.96
C PHE A 129 -14.21 5.78 9.54
N GLY A 130 -15.02 5.12 10.39
CA GLY A 130 -16.46 4.92 10.16
C GLY A 130 -16.81 3.73 9.23
N PHE A 131 -15.83 2.96 8.77
CA PHE A 131 -16.00 1.80 7.90
C PHE A 131 -15.08 0.63 8.34
N PRO A 132 -15.32 0.04 9.52
CA PRO A 132 -14.51 -1.07 10.01
C PRO A 132 -14.51 -2.23 9.00
N GLY A 133 -13.34 -2.80 8.75
CA GLY A 133 -13.14 -3.91 7.81
C GLY A 133 -12.56 -3.49 6.45
N LEU A 134 -12.57 -2.20 6.11
CA LEU A 134 -11.78 -1.64 5.01
C LEU A 134 -10.48 -1.07 5.57
N PHE A 135 -9.43 -1.90 5.55
CA PHE A 135 -8.16 -1.60 6.21
C PHE A 135 -7.27 -0.74 5.32
N VAL A 136 -6.89 0.45 5.75
CA VAL A 136 -6.01 1.34 5.01
C VAL A 136 -4.56 0.93 5.23
N THR A 137 -3.86 0.64 4.13
CA THR A 137 -2.42 0.38 4.10
C THR A 137 -1.76 1.41 3.23
N ARG A 138 -1.11 2.42 3.83
CA ARG A 138 -0.46 3.49 3.06
C ARG A 138 0.94 3.77 3.57
N ALA A 139 1.90 3.86 2.66
CA ALA A 139 3.28 4.29 2.89
C ALA A 139 3.68 5.29 1.79
N ASP A 140 3.07 6.46 1.83
CA ASP A 140 3.28 7.54 0.87
C ASP A 140 3.07 8.89 1.58
N PRO A 141 4.15 9.45 2.16
CA PRO A 141 4.10 10.71 2.90
C PRO A 141 4.01 11.91 1.94
N GLU A 142 2.79 12.19 1.49
CA GLU A 142 2.49 13.42 0.77
C GLU A 142 2.61 14.64 1.71
N PRO A 143 3.22 15.75 1.26
CA PRO A 143 3.24 16.99 2.03
C PRO A 143 1.82 17.48 2.34
N TYR A 144 1.54 17.75 3.61
CA TYR A 144 0.25 18.25 4.07
C TYR A 144 0.41 19.33 5.14
N GLU A 145 -0.64 20.12 5.32
CA GLU A 145 -0.78 21.10 6.38
C GLU A 145 -1.92 20.68 7.31
N LEU A 146 -1.69 20.77 8.62
CA LEU A 146 -2.75 20.64 9.61
C LEU A 146 -3.59 21.91 9.64
N ILE A 147 -4.90 21.71 9.61
CA ILE A 147 -5.92 22.75 9.70
C ILE A 147 -6.64 22.60 11.04
N GLN A 148 -7.23 23.70 11.52
CA GLN A 148 -8.08 23.68 12.71
C GLN A 148 -9.20 22.61 12.61
N ASN A 149 -9.70 22.18 13.77
CA ASN A 149 -10.78 21.21 13.90
C ASN A 149 -10.45 19.81 13.35
N ARG A 150 -9.23 19.33 13.59
CA ARG A 150 -8.76 18.00 13.16
C ARG A 150 -8.96 17.79 11.66
N ARG A 151 -8.48 18.74 10.86
CA ARG A 151 -8.47 18.62 9.40
C ARG A 151 -7.07 18.72 8.87
N PHE A 152 -6.85 18.23 7.65
CA PHE A 152 -5.61 18.44 6.93
C PHE A 152 -5.90 18.75 5.47
N ARG A 153 -4.96 19.44 4.82
CA ARG A 153 -4.99 19.66 3.39
C ARG A 153 -3.68 19.20 2.80
N ILE A 154 -3.75 18.43 1.74
CA ILE A 154 -2.59 18.08 0.95
C ILE A 154 -2.10 19.34 0.23
N THR A 155 -0.87 19.77 0.52
CA THR A 155 -0.31 21.01 -0.04
C THR A 155 0.35 20.77 -1.38
N LYS A 156 0.79 19.53 -1.61
CA LYS A 156 1.38 19.05 -2.85
C LYS A 156 0.96 17.59 -3.05
N PRO A 157 -0.18 17.31 -3.70
CA PRO A 157 -0.58 15.93 -3.97
C PRO A 157 0.53 15.23 -4.73
N SER A 158 0.95 14.07 -4.22
CA SER A 158 2.12 13.24 -4.58
C SER A 158 3.00 13.86 -5.65
N ALA A 159 4.12 14.39 -5.17
CA ALA A 159 5.23 14.81 -5.98
C ALA A 159 6.10 13.59 -6.37
N VAL A 160 5.78 12.98 -7.50
CA VAL A 160 6.78 12.67 -8.53
C VAL A 160 6.27 13.31 -9.82
N PRO A 161 7.15 14.03 -10.53
CA PRO A 161 7.13 15.49 -10.52
C PRO A 161 5.75 16.09 -10.86
N GLY A 162 5.26 16.96 -9.97
CA GLY A 162 4.43 18.06 -10.45
C GLY A 162 5.13 18.71 -11.65
N ARG A 163 4.36 19.17 -12.64
CA ARG A 163 4.75 19.83 -13.90
C ARG A 163 6.05 20.67 -13.94
N ASN A 164 6.64 21.01 -12.80
CA ASN A 164 7.88 21.76 -12.61
C ASN A 164 9.18 21.00 -13.00
N LEU A 165 9.18 19.68 -13.27
CA LEU A 165 10.31 19.04 -14.01
C LEU A 165 10.11 19.07 -15.54
N LEU A 166 8.92 19.49 -15.99
CA LEU A 166 8.54 19.61 -17.40
C LEU A 166 8.61 21.05 -17.91
N GLU A 167 9.02 22.03 -17.08
CA GLU A 167 9.33 23.36 -17.59
C GLU A 167 10.54 23.29 -18.53
N PRO A 168 10.39 23.70 -19.81
CA PRO A 168 11.51 23.74 -20.74
C PRO A 168 12.55 24.75 -20.25
N GLY A 169 13.63 24.29 -19.62
CA GLY A 169 14.76 25.17 -19.26
C GLY A 169 15.55 24.78 -18.01
N LEU A 170 15.01 23.97 -17.10
CA LEU A 170 15.69 23.59 -15.86
C LEU A 170 16.18 22.14 -15.93
N ARG A 171 17.42 21.93 -16.39
CA ARG A 171 18.07 20.60 -16.49
C ARG A 171 19.12 20.39 -15.38
N PRO A 172 18.82 19.67 -14.30
CA PRO A 172 19.77 18.74 -13.67
C PRO A 172 19.59 17.32 -14.28
N PRO A 173 20.52 16.37 -14.06
CA PRO A 173 20.34 14.99 -14.49
C PRO A 173 19.07 14.39 -13.84
N ARG A 174 18.06 14.12 -14.66
CA ARG A 174 16.68 13.79 -14.25
C ARG A 174 16.57 12.50 -13.43
N THR A 175 17.40 11.50 -13.74
CA THR A 175 17.27 10.14 -13.20
C THR A 175 17.65 10.02 -11.73
N MET A 176 18.79 10.60 -11.29
CA MET A 176 19.24 10.47 -9.89
C MET A 176 18.27 11.15 -8.91
N ASN A 177 17.74 12.33 -9.25
CA ASN A 177 16.75 13.01 -8.42
C ASN A 177 15.41 12.25 -8.32
N ILE A 178 15.05 11.44 -9.31
CA ILE A 178 13.84 10.60 -9.28
C ILE A 178 14.10 9.37 -8.40
N VAL A 179 15.22 8.68 -8.61
CA VAL A 179 15.66 7.53 -7.80
C VAL A 179 15.73 7.91 -6.33
N ASP A 180 16.40 9.01 -5.99
CA ASP A 180 16.58 9.44 -4.60
C ASP A 180 15.24 9.70 -3.92
N LYS A 181 14.24 10.25 -4.63
CA LYS A 181 12.90 10.48 -4.09
C LYS A 181 12.12 9.18 -3.89
N ILE A 182 12.14 8.29 -4.88
CA ILE A 182 11.50 6.97 -4.80
C ILE A 182 12.06 6.19 -3.61
N ILE A 183 13.39 6.12 -3.52
CA ILE A 183 14.09 5.42 -2.44
C ILE A 183 13.85 6.11 -1.11
N SER A 184 13.87 7.45 -1.04
CA SER A 184 13.64 8.18 0.22
C SER A 184 12.26 7.87 0.82
N SER A 185 11.21 7.73 0.01
CA SER A 185 9.87 7.37 0.49
C SER A 185 9.87 5.98 1.12
N ALA A 186 10.39 4.99 0.38
CA ALA A 186 10.48 3.61 0.86
C ALA A 186 11.36 3.51 2.12
N LYS A 187 12.51 4.21 2.12
CA LYS A 187 13.45 4.26 3.23
C LYS A 187 12.83 4.83 4.49
N MET A 188 12.04 5.91 4.42
CA MET A 188 11.34 6.45 5.59
C MET A 188 10.42 5.41 6.24
N GLY A 189 9.70 4.63 5.43
CA GLY A 189 8.86 3.53 5.94
C GLY A 189 9.69 2.44 6.62
N LEU A 190 10.72 1.94 5.93
CA LEU A 190 11.57 0.86 6.44
C LEU A 190 12.34 1.27 7.72
N ASP A 191 12.92 2.46 7.74
CA ASP A 191 13.65 2.99 8.91
C ASP A 191 12.71 3.16 10.13
N ALA A 192 11.41 3.37 9.90
CA ALA A 192 10.40 3.46 10.96
C ALA A 192 9.83 2.10 11.40
N ARG A 193 10.37 0.97 10.91
CA ARG A 193 9.80 -0.40 11.08
C ARG A 193 8.34 -0.50 10.57
N PHE A 194 8.03 0.34 9.59
CA PHE A 194 6.87 0.26 8.71
C PHE A 194 7.26 -0.45 7.42
N TYR A 195 6.34 -0.61 6.47
CA TYR A 195 6.72 -1.07 5.13
C TYR A 195 7.15 0.12 4.24
N GLY A 196 8.06 -0.12 3.30
CA GLY A 196 8.43 0.88 2.30
C GLY A 196 7.45 0.86 1.13
N GLY A 197 6.87 2.01 0.78
CA GLY A 197 6.00 2.15 -0.38
C GLY A 197 6.66 2.94 -1.51
N ILE A 198 6.52 2.42 -2.74
CA ILE A 198 6.86 3.13 -3.98
C ILE A 198 5.56 3.31 -4.76
N MET A 199 5.20 4.56 -5.04
CA MET A 199 4.00 4.91 -5.82
C MET A 199 4.40 5.74 -7.03
N LEU A 200 3.92 5.31 -8.19
CA LEU A 200 4.20 5.95 -9.48
C LEU A 200 2.88 6.17 -10.22
N LYS A 201 2.78 7.28 -10.96
CA LYS A 201 1.65 7.55 -11.86
C LYS A 201 2.04 7.24 -13.29
N GLU A 202 1.04 6.99 -14.13
CA GLU A 202 1.22 6.79 -15.58
C GLU A 202 2.06 7.91 -16.21
N GLN A 203 1.82 9.16 -15.82
CA GLN A 203 2.56 10.33 -16.30
C GLN A 203 4.06 10.26 -15.97
N ASP A 204 4.44 9.63 -14.85
CA ASP A 204 5.83 9.40 -14.49
C ASP A 204 6.44 8.34 -15.41
N ILE A 205 5.69 7.24 -15.64
CA ILE A 205 6.09 6.09 -16.45
C ILE A 205 6.40 6.48 -17.89
N ILE A 206 5.48 7.21 -18.54
CA ILE A 206 5.60 7.57 -19.97
C ILE A 206 6.67 8.63 -20.25
N SER A 207 7.13 9.35 -19.23
CA SER A 207 8.05 10.48 -19.39
C SER A 207 9.53 10.07 -19.49
N LEU A 208 9.83 8.80 -19.21
CA LEU A 208 11.18 8.25 -19.12
C LEU A 208 11.45 7.28 -20.26
N ALA A 209 12.65 7.32 -20.81
CA ALA A 209 13.10 6.36 -21.82
C ALA A 209 13.38 4.98 -21.19
N PRO A 210 13.32 3.88 -21.96
CA PRO A 210 13.61 2.54 -21.44
C PRO A 210 14.95 2.42 -20.71
N GLY A 211 16.03 3.01 -21.25
CA GLY A 211 17.34 3.01 -20.59
C GLY A 211 17.40 3.84 -19.30
N GLU A 212 16.50 4.81 -19.12
CA GLU A 212 16.37 5.52 -17.84
C GLU A 212 15.67 4.62 -16.79
N TRP A 213 14.70 3.80 -17.22
CA TRP A 213 14.04 2.82 -16.37
C TRP A 213 15.01 1.73 -15.89
N GLU A 214 15.90 1.23 -16.76
CA GLU A 214 16.95 0.28 -16.36
C GLU A 214 17.80 0.83 -15.21
N VAL A 215 18.29 2.06 -15.33
CA VAL A 215 19.08 2.71 -14.28
C VAL A 215 18.28 2.89 -12.98
N ILE A 216 16.98 3.22 -13.07
CA ILE A 216 16.11 3.38 -11.90
C ILE A 216 15.91 2.04 -11.20
N LEU A 217 15.58 0.99 -11.96
CA LEU A 217 15.30 -0.34 -11.44
C LEU A 217 16.55 -0.96 -10.80
N ASP A 218 17.72 -0.84 -11.42
CA ASP A 218 19.00 -1.31 -10.86
C ASP A 218 19.30 -0.67 -9.49
N ARG A 219 18.95 0.60 -9.33
CA ARG A 219 19.13 1.32 -8.06
C ARG A 219 18.13 0.90 -6.99
N ILE A 220 16.87 0.67 -7.38
CA ILE A 220 15.86 0.13 -6.47
C ILE A 220 16.27 -1.26 -6.02
N ASP A 221 16.73 -2.13 -6.92
CA ASP A 221 17.18 -3.48 -6.59
C ASP A 221 18.41 -3.47 -5.69
N SER A 222 19.38 -2.58 -5.93
CA SER A 222 20.51 -2.39 -5.03
C SER A 222 20.05 -1.98 -3.62
N PHE A 223 19.13 -1.00 -3.52
CA PHE A 223 18.58 -0.56 -2.24
C PHE A 223 17.82 -1.67 -1.50
N VAL A 224 17.00 -2.45 -2.21
CA VAL A 224 16.27 -3.59 -1.62
C VAL A 224 17.26 -4.64 -1.11
N SER A 225 18.30 -4.95 -1.90
CA SER A 225 19.36 -5.88 -1.49
C SER A 225 20.11 -5.40 -0.25
N ASP A 226 20.48 -4.11 -0.20
CA ASP A 226 21.23 -3.52 0.91
C ASP A 226 20.41 -3.47 2.21
N THR A 227 19.08 -3.37 2.11
CA THR A 227 18.17 -3.31 3.26
C THR A 227 17.68 -4.68 3.72
N GLY A 228 17.86 -5.73 2.89
CA GLY A 228 17.25 -7.04 3.13
C GLY A 228 15.72 -7.03 3.03
N ALA A 229 15.13 -5.98 2.44
CA ALA A 229 13.68 -5.88 2.28
C ALA A 229 13.17 -6.91 1.26
N ILE A 230 11.94 -7.37 1.45
CA ILE A 230 11.29 -8.32 0.55
C ILE A 230 10.28 -7.56 -0.31
N LYS A 231 10.39 -7.69 -1.64
CA LYS A 231 9.42 -7.14 -2.58
C LYS A 231 8.15 -7.99 -2.54
N MET A 232 6.99 -7.36 -2.33
CA MET A 232 5.70 -8.02 -2.23
C MET A 232 4.61 -7.21 -2.93
N ALA A 233 3.60 -7.90 -3.46
CA ALA A 233 2.39 -7.27 -3.99
C ALA A 233 1.59 -6.58 -2.87
N GLN A 234 0.82 -5.55 -3.22
CA GLN A 234 0.11 -4.73 -2.23
C GLN A 234 -0.91 -5.51 -1.39
N ASP A 235 -1.55 -6.55 -1.93
CA ASP A 235 -2.47 -7.40 -1.15
C ASP A 235 -1.75 -8.21 -0.07
N ALA A 236 -0.54 -8.69 -0.36
CA ALA A 236 0.29 -9.40 0.62
C ALA A 236 0.77 -8.43 1.71
N VAL A 237 1.15 -7.20 1.34
CA VAL A 237 1.44 -6.12 2.30
C VAL A 237 0.21 -5.82 3.14
N GLY A 238 -0.97 -5.75 2.53
CA GLY A 238 -2.27 -5.57 3.19
C GLY A 238 -2.55 -6.63 4.25
N ALA A 239 -2.40 -7.91 3.87
CA ALA A 239 -2.63 -9.05 4.75
C ALA A 239 -1.64 -9.08 5.92
N TYR A 240 -0.36 -8.83 5.65
CA TYR A 240 0.67 -8.74 6.69
C TYR A 240 0.43 -7.58 7.63
N ALA A 241 0.16 -6.39 7.10
CA ALA A 241 -0.08 -5.20 7.90
C ALA A 241 -1.32 -5.32 8.79
N ARG A 242 -2.42 -5.88 8.25
CA ARG A 242 -3.64 -6.12 9.02
C ARG A 242 -3.37 -7.14 10.14
N SER A 243 -2.70 -8.24 9.81
CA SER A 243 -2.30 -9.25 10.79
C SER A 243 -1.38 -8.67 11.87
N LYS A 244 -0.40 -7.83 11.50
CA LYS A 244 0.47 -7.12 12.46
C LYS A 244 -0.31 -6.24 13.43
N VAL A 245 -1.37 -5.57 12.96
CA VAL A 245 -2.20 -4.70 13.81
C VAL A 245 -3.15 -5.50 14.70
N GLN A 246 -3.64 -6.64 14.20
CA GLN A 246 -4.60 -7.48 14.94
C GLN A 246 -3.93 -8.47 15.91
N ALA A 247 -2.68 -8.86 15.65
CA ALA A 247 -1.89 -9.72 16.51
C ALA A 247 -1.11 -8.90 17.54
N HIS A 248 -1.14 -9.36 18.80
CA HIS A 248 -0.43 -8.70 19.90
C HIS A 248 0.40 -9.70 20.67
N LEU A 249 1.65 -9.35 20.99
CA LEU A 249 2.46 -10.09 21.96
C LEU A 249 1.90 -9.82 23.35
N ALA A 250 1.16 -10.79 23.90
CA ALA A 250 0.48 -10.69 25.19
C ALA A 250 1.42 -11.05 26.35
N HIS A 251 2.35 -11.98 26.13
CA HIS A 251 3.33 -12.39 27.12
C HIS A 251 4.64 -12.78 26.44
N ALA A 252 5.76 -12.45 27.08
CA ALA A 252 7.07 -12.95 26.72
C ALA A 252 7.91 -13.14 27.99
N SER A 253 8.46 -14.33 28.19
CA SER A 253 9.38 -14.64 29.29
C SER A 253 10.47 -15.57 28.82
N TYR A 254 11.70 -15.29 29.25
CA TYR A 254 12.86 -16.11 28.94
C TYR A 254 13.36 -16.84 30.18
N GLU A 255 13.40 -18.16 30.14
CA GLU A 255 13.96 -19.02 31.18
C GLU A 255 15.43 -19.31 30.88
N LYS A 256 16.31 -18.62 31.61
CA LYS A 256 17.76 -18.68 31.38
C LYS A 256 18.36 -20.06 31.58
N ASP A 257 17.87 -20.83 32.57
CA ASP A 257 18.43 -22.14 32.90
C ASP A 257 18.10 -23.20 31.84
N ALA A 258 16.97 -23.03 31.14
CA ALA A 258 16.51 -23.89 30.05
C ALA A 258 16.81 -23.33 28.65
N ASP A 259 17.37 -22.11 28.56
CA ASP A 259 17.56 -21.34 27.33
C ASP A 259 16.29 -21.27 26.44
N GLU A 260 15.15 -21.07 27.11
CA GLU A 260 13.82 -21.20 26.51
C GLU A 260 13.07 -19.87 26.54
N LEU A 261 12.59 -19.43 25.38
CA LEU A 261 11.70 -18.28 25.25
C LEU A 261 10.24 -18.77 25.16
N HIS A 262 9.43 -18.36 26.12
CA HIS A 262 7.98 -18.54 26.07
C HIS A 262 7.33 -17.26 25.58
N VAL A 263 6.52 -17.38 24.53
CA VAL A 263 5.73 -16.26 24.00
C VAL A 263 4.27 -16.66 23.89
N ALA A 264 3.39 -15.71 24.18
CA ALA A 264 1.97 -15.84 23.91
C ALA A 264 1.51 -14.65 23.07
N PHE A 265 0.85 -14.94 21.96
CA PHE A 265 0.17 -13.97 21.12
C PHE A 265 -1.34 -14.05 21.34
N THR A 266 -2.02 -12.92 21.26
CA THR A 266 -3.48 -12.82 21.21
C THR A 266 -3.93 -12.08 19.96
N GLY A 267 -5.21 -12.22 19.61
CA GLY A 267 -5.78 -11.63 18.40
C GLY A 267 -5.80 -12.63 17.25
N SER A 268 -5.52 -12.22 16.02
CA SER A 268 -5.49 -13.15 14.89
C SER A 268 -4.47 -12.75 13.84
N SER A 269 -3.93 -13.75 13.16
CA SER A 269 -3.05 -13.56 12.02
C SER A 269 -3.44 -14.49 10.88
N THR A 270 -3.63 -13.93 9.68
CA THR A 270 -3.95 -14.71 8.47
C THR A 270 -2.72 -15.00 7.62
N VAL A 271 -1.55 -14.46 8.01
CA VAL A 271 -0.24 -14.77 7.42
C VAL A 271 0.77 -15.08 8.51
N PRO A 272 1.89 -15.76 8.21
CA PRO A 272 2.96 -15.91 9.16
C PRO A 272 3.50 -14.54 9.63
N LEU A 273 3.77 -14.42 10.93
CA LEU A 273 4.35 -13.21 11.53
C LEU A 273 5.77 -13.47 12.02
N HIS A 274 6.57 -12.42 12.06
CA HIS A 274 7.94 -12.48 12.55
C HIS A 274 8.08 -11.75 13.89
N LEU A 275 8.66 -12.41 14.89
CA LEU A 275 9.14 -11.79 16.12
C LEU A 275 10.63 -11.50 15.99
N GLN A 276 10.99 -10.23 16.13
CA GLN A 276 12.40 -9.81 16.21
C GLN A 276 12.84 -9.80 17.68
N ILE A 277 13.92 -10.51 17.97
CA ILE A 277 14.56 -10.57 19.28
C ILE A 277 15.91 -9.88 19.15
N PHE A 278 16.23 -9.02 20.12
CA PHE A 278 17.51 -8.35 20.21
C PHE A 278 18.20 -8.75 21.51
N ASP A 279 19.50 -9.06 21.43
CA ASP A 279 20.32 -9.24 22.63
C ASP A 279 20.88 -7.90 23.14
N ASP A 280 21.60 -7.94 24.26
CA ASP A 280 22.24 -6.76 24.87
C ASP A 280 23.30 -6.10 23.95
N SER A 281 23.79 -6.83 22.95
CA SER A 281 24.71 -6.31 21.92
C SER A 281 23.99 -5.82 20.65
N CYS A 282 22.66 -5.75 20.68
CA CYS A 282 21.80 -5.40 19.56
C CYS A 282 21.90 -6.36 18.35
N ARG A 283 22.37 -7.60 18.55
CA ARG A 283 22.27 -8.63 17.51
C ARG A 283 20.81 -9.01 17.37
N GLU A 284 20.35 -9.10 16.12
CA GLU A 284 18.97 -9.40 15.77
C GLU A 284 18.80 -10.89 15.40
N ARG A 285 17.72 -11.49 15.88
CA ARG A 285 17.20 -12.77 15.36
C ARG A 285 15.72 -12.64 15.08
N ALA A 286 15.28 -13.16 13.94
CA ALA A 286 13.87 -13.27 13.59
C ALA A 286 13.38 -14.71 13.80
N LEU A 287 12.24 -14.86 14.47
CA LEU A 287 11.50 -16.12 14.59
C LEU A 287 10.18 -15.99 13.83
N ALA A 288 9.84 -17.00 13.04
CA ALA A 288 8.58 -17.06 12.31
C ALA A 288 7.55 -17.89 13.07
N PHE A 289 6.31 -17.41 13.06
CA PHE A 289 5.16 -18.04 13.68
C PHE A 289 4.09 -18.28 12.63
N ASP A 290 3.42 -19.43 12.71
CA ASP A 290 2.31 -19.77 11.83
C ASP A 290 1.10 -18.85 12.06
N THR A 291 0.12 -18.93 11.15
CA THR A 291 -1.17 -18.27 11.29
C THR A 291 -1.93 -18.78 12.52
N PHE A 292 -2.70 -17.93 13.18
CA PHE A 292 -3.48 -18.32 14.35
C PHE A 292 -4.77 -17.51 14.48
N GLU A 293 -5.75 -18.13 15.15
CA GLU A 293 -7.01 -17.49 15.54
C GLU A 293 -7.07 -17.43 17.08
N GLU A 294 -7.44 -16.26 17.61
CA GLU A 294 -7.56 -15.92 19.03
C GLU A 294 -6.27 -15.92 19.86
N ARG A 295 -5.48 -17.00 19.82
CA ARG A 295 -4.28 -17.18 20.65
C ARG A 295 -3.27 -18.15 20.03
N LEU A 296 -2.00 -17.86 20.22
CA LEU A 296 -0.87 -18.77 19.94
C LEU A 296 0.08 -18.76 21.14
N GLU A 297 0.51 -19.94 21.59
CA GLU A 297 1.52 -20.08 22.64
C GLU A 297 2.62 -20.99 22.14
N GLU A 298 3.87 -20.52 22.28
CA GLU A 298 5.04 -21.25 21.80
C GLU A 298 6.15 -21.19 22.85
N SER A 299 6.89 -22.28 22.95
CA SER A 299 8.10 -22.39 23.76
C SER A 299 9.25 -22.75 22.84
N ILE A 300 10.24 -21.87 22.78
CA ILE A 300 11.26 -21.89 21.73
C ILE A 300 12.63 -21.97 22.39
N GLN A 301 13.35 -23.04 22.06
CA GLN A 301 14.76 -23.18 22.39
C GLN A 301 15.54 -22.18 21.54
N LEU A 302 16.11 -21.14 22.19
CA LEU A 302 16.92 -20.17 21.46
C LEU A 302 18.22 -20.85 21.03
N GLY A 303 18.79 -21.71 21.86
CA GLY A 303 20.11 -22.25 21.61
C GLY A 303 21.15 -21.14 21.65
N GLU A 304 22.40 -21.53 21.46
CA GLU A 304 23.52 -20.62 21.42
C GLU A 304 23.31 -19.50 20.38
N TRP A 305 23.31 -18.23 20.82
CA TRP A 305 23.55 -17.03 19.99
C TRP A 305 25.00 -17.07 19.43
N LEU A 306 25.45 -18.20 18.93
CA LEU A 306 26.84 -18.41 18.57
C LEU A 306 27.09 -18.00 17.13
N SER A 307 27.66 -16.80 17.05
CA SER A 307 28.79 -16.46 16.19
C SER A 307 28.72 -16.98 14.77
N GLN A 308 28.13 -16.17 13.87
CA GLN A 308 28.81 -15.74 12.66
C GLN A 308 28.58 -14.25 12.45
#